data_AF-A0A958PA66-F1
#
_entry.id   AF-A0A958PA66-F1
#
_cell.length_a   1.000
_cell.length_b   1.000
_cell.length_c   1.000
_cell.angle_alpha   90.00
_cell.angle_beta   90.00
_cell.angle_gamma   90.00
#
_symmetry.space_group_name_H-M   'P 1'
#
loop_
_entity.id
_entity.type
_entity.pdbx_description
1 polymer ?
#
loop_
_entity_poly.entity_id
_entity_poly.type
_entity_poly.pdbx_seq_one_letter_code
_entity_poly.pdbx_strand_id
1 'polypeptide(L)'
;LSNAWMKAQKTLNSDTSFNFVTTNDIIGGNSGSPVINKDAEIVGLVFDGNIHSLGGAFGFDESMNRAVSVSSPLLREALDKVYKVKLPFMEK
;
A
#
# COMPACT_ATOMS: atom_id res chain seq x y z
N LEU A 1 12.54 -0.82 13.14
CA LEU A 1 12.31 0.33 12.22
C LEU A 1 13.65 0.93 11.85
N SER A 2 13.81 1.51 10.66
CA SER A 2 15.05 2.22 10.30
C SER A 2 15.18 3.55 11.07
N ASN A 3 16.37 4.13 11.10
CA ASN A 3 16.62 5.41 11.80
C ASN A 3 15.71 6.55 11.32
N ALA A 4 15.36 6.60 10.04
CA ALA A 4 14.44 7.62 9.50
C ALA A 4 13.03 7.46 10.09
N TRP A 5 12.51 6.23 10.09
CA TRP A 5 11.19 5.91 10.63
C TRP A 5 11.11 6.13 12.15
N MET A 6 12.16 5.76 12.90
CA MET A 6 12.20 6.02 14.35
C MET A 6 12.18 7.51 14.68
N LYS A 7 12.89 8.34 13.91
CA LYS A 7 12.90 9.80 14.08
C LYS A 7 11.55 10.44 13.72
N ALA A 8 10.89 9.93 12.70
CA ALA A 8 9.59 10.43 12.23
C ALA A 8 8.40 9.89 13.04
N GLN A 9 8.57 8.86 13.86
CA GLN A 9 7.46 8.18 14.54
C GLN A 9 6.48 9.13 15.25
N LYS A 10 6.99 10.16 15.93
CA LYS A 10 6.17 11.14 16.67
C LYS A 10 5.46 12.16 15.78
N THR A 11 5.83 12.27 14.50
CA THR A 11 5.23 13.20 13.55
C THR A 11 4.20 12.54 12.64
N LEU A 12 4.17 11.19 12.60
CA LEU A 12 3.20 10.41 11.85
C LEU A 12 1.81 10.56 12.48
N ASN A 13 0.79 10.67 11.64
CA ASN A 13 -0.60 10.59 12.04
C ASN A 13 -0.95 9.13 12.36
N SER A 14 -1.42 8.88 13.58
CA SER A 14 -1.83 7.54 14.04
C SER A 14 -3.04 6.99 13.27
N ASP A 15 -3.84 7.86 12.67
CA ASP A 15 -5.07 7.48 11.96
C ASP A 15 -4.81 7.14 10.49
N THR A 16 -3.60 7.39 9.98
CA THR A 16 -3.25 7.02 8.61
C THR A 16 -3.25 5.50 8.50
N SER A 17 -4.10 4.96 7.62
CA SER A 17 -4.11 3.54 7.31
C SER A 17 -2.84 3.17 6.55
N PHE A 18 -2.13 2.12 6.97
CA PHE A 18 -0.85 1.76 6.34
C PHE A 18 -1.07 0.90 5.10
N ASN A 19 -1.79 -0.20 5.30
CA ASN A 19 -2.12 -1.18 4.27
C ASN A 19 -3.61 -1.46 4.30
N PHE A 20 -4.11 -2.03 3.22
CA PHE A 20 -5.45 -2.59 3.15
C PHE A 20 -5.43 -3.86 2.31
N VAL A 21 -6.53 -4.62 2.39
CA VAL A 21 -6.69 -5.87 1.64
C VAL A 21 -7.90 -5.80 0.73
N THR A 22 -7.83 -6.49 -0.40
CA THR A 22 -8.94 -6.63 -1.34
C THR A 22 -9.07 -8.08 -1.81
N THR A 23 -10.18 -8.38 -2.50
CA THR A 23 -10.43 -9.68 -3.14
C THR A 23 -9.91 -9.72 -4.59
N ASN A 24 -9.02 -8.82 -4.97
CA ASN A 24 -8.40 -8.87 -6.29
C ASN A 24 -7.55 -10.13 -6.42
N ASP A 25 -7.73 -10.86 -7.51
CA ASP A 25 -6.87 -11.99 -7.86
C ASP A 25 -5.53 -11.48 -8.38
N ILE A 26 -4.45 -11.85 -7.69
CA ILE A 26 -3.08 -11.42 -8.01
C ILE A 26 -2.12 -12.59 -7.95
N ILE A 27 -1.05 -12.49 -8.73
CA ILE A 27 0.09 -13.40 -8.70
C ILE A 27 1.40 -12.61 -8.78
N GLY A 28 2.53 -13.32 -8.77
CA GLY A 28 3.84 -12.72 -9.03
C GLY A 28 3.85 -11.93 -10.34
N GLY A 29 4.36 -10.70 -10.29
CA GLY A 29 4.33 -9.74 -11.41
C GLY A 29 3.39 -8.55 -11.16
N ASN A 30 2.42 -8.68 -10.25
CA ASN A 30 1.46 -7.59 -9.96
C ASN A 30 2.01 -6.53 -8.98
N SER A 31 3.18 -6.75 -8.36
CA SER A 31 3.79 -5.78 -7.45
C SER A 31 3.98 -4.42 -8.14
N GLY A 32 3.49 -3.36 -7.52
CA GLY A 32 3.46 -2.00 -8.06
C GLY A 32 2.20 -1.65 -8.86
N SER A 33 1.28 -2.60 -9.07
CA SER A 33 0.00 -2.31 -9.76
C SER A 33 -0.82 -1.28 -8.97
N PRO A 34 -1.39 -0.27 -9.64
CA PRO A 34 -2.26 0.69 -8.99
C PRO A 34 -3.59 0.03 -8.60
N VAL A 35 -4.01 0.23 -7.35
CA VAL A 35 -5.38 -0.03 -6.92
C VAL A 35 -6.17 1.25 -7.10
N ILE A 36 -7.29 1.16 -7.84
CA ILE A 36 -8.15 2.30 -8.15
C ILE A 36 -9.51 2.19 -7.45
N ASN A 37 -10.09 3.33 -7.08
CA ASN A 37 -11.48 3.39 -6.61
C ASN A 37 -12.47 3.51 -7.80
N LYS A 38 -13.77 3.56 -7.48
CA LYS A 38 -14.85 3.70 -8.47
C LYS A 38 -14.77 4.97 -9.34
N ASP A 39 -14.04 5.99 -8.88
CA ASP A 39 -13.85 7.27 -9.54
C ASP A 39 -12.52 7.32 -10.31
N ALA A 40 -11.87 6.16 -10.49
CA ALA A 40 -10.60 5.97 -11.19
C ALA A 40 -9.38 6.66 -10.53
N GLU A 41 -9.45 6.94 -9.23
CA GLU A 41 -8.34 7.51 -8.47
C GLU A 41 -7.48 6.43 -7.84
N ILE A 42 -6.16 6.65 -7.76
CA ILE A 42 -5.22 5.71 -7.12
C ILE A 42 -5.36 5.77 -5.59
N VAL A 43 -5.79 4.66 -5.00
CA VAL A 43 -5.95 4.50 -3.54
C VAL A 43 -4.86 3.65 -2.89
N GLY A 44 -4.06 2.95 -3.68
CA GLY A 44 -2.93 2.18 -3.18
C GLY A 44 -2.12 1.51 -4.28
N LEU A 45 -1.07 0.79 -3.85
CA LEU A 45 -0.24 -0.02 -4.73
C LEU A 45 -0.18 -1.45 -4.18
N VAL A 46 -0.45 -2.44 -5.02
CA VAL A 46 -0.30 -3.86 -4.67
C VAL A 46 1.17 -4.14 -4.40
N PHE A 47 1.49 -4.86 -3.33
CA PHE A 47 2.85 -5.33 -3.10
C PHE A 47 2.95 -6.82 -2.79
N ASP A 48 1.88 -7.45 -2.28
CA ASP A 48 1.90 -8.87 -1.92
C ASP A 48 0.47 -9.45 -1.85
N GLY A 49 0.35 -10.74 -1.57
CA GLY A 49 -0.88 -11.40 -1.13
C GLY A 49 -0.74 -12.01 0.27
N ASN A 50 -1.85 -12.48 0.84
CA ASN A 50 -1.82 -13.20 2.12
C ASN A 50 -1.30 -14.64 1.96
N ILE A 51 -1.09 -15.38 3.06
CA ILE A 51 -0.55 -16.75 3.01
C ILE A 51 -1.36 -17.70 2.11
N HIS A 52 -2.67 -17.50 2.00
CA HIS A 52 -3.54 -18.30 1.16
C HIS A 52 -3.36 -18.03 -0.34
N SER A 53 -2.77 -16.89 -0.73
CA SER A 53 -2.49 -16.56 -2.12
C SER A 53 -1.29 -17.32 -2.72
N LEU A 54 -0.51 -18.07 -1.92
CA LEU A 54 0.63 -18.85 -2.42
C LEU A 54 0.23 -19.87 -3.49
N GLY A 55 -0.96 -20.45 -3.38
CA GLY A 55 -1.54 -21.34 -4.39
C GLY A 55 -2.33 -20.62 -5.50
N GLY A 56 -2.47 -19.29 -5.41
CA GLY A 56 -3.33 -18.48 -6.28
C GLY A 56 -3.00 -18.61 -7.77
N ALA A 57 -1.73 -18.85 -8.10
CA ALA A 57 -1.29 -19.10 -9.48
C ALA A 57 -1.89 -20.38 -10.10
N PHE A 58 -2.37 -21.32 -9.28
CA PHE A 58 -3.01 -22.56 -9.71
C PHE A 58 -4.53 -22.55 -9.50
N GLY A 59 -5.02 -21.76 -8.54
CA GLY A 59 -6.46 -21.58 -8.30
C GLY A 59 -6.74 -20.49 -7.26
N PHE A 60 -7.70 -19.64 -7.58
CA PHE A 60 -8.16 -18.56 -6.70
C PHE A 60 -9.33 -19.01 -5.83
N ASP A 61 -9.21 -18.86 -4.50
CA ASP A 61 -10.30 -19.05 -3.54
C ASP A 61 -10.77 -17.69 -3.01
N GLU A 62 -11.94 -17.24 -3.46
CA GLU A 62 -12.51 -15.94 -3.07
C GLU A 62 -12.72 -15.78 -1.55
N SER A 63 -12.92 -16.89 -0.83
CA SER A 63 -13.15 -16.86 0.61
C SER A 63 -11.85 -16.56 1.37
N MET A 64 -10.70 -16.97 0.84
CA MET A 64 -9.41 -16.97 1.54
C MET A 64 -8.37 -16.01 0.93
N ASN A 65 -8.25 -15.93 -0.39
CA ASN A 65 -7.22 -15.16 -1.08
C ASN A 65 -7.43 -13.67 -0.89
N ARG A 66 -6.39 -12.95 -0.49
CA ARG A 66 -6.41 -11.48 -0.41
C ARG A 66 -5.18 -10.88 -1.04
N ALA A 67 -5.39 -9.88 -1.89
CA ALA A 67 -4.33 -8.97 -2.30
C ALA A 67 -4.06 -7.97 -1.18
N VAL A 68 -2.79 -7.67 -0.94
CA VAL A 68 -2.32 -6.73 0.07
C VAL A 68 -1.68 -5.54 -0.63
N SER A 69 -2.16 -4.35 -0.26
CA SER A 69 -1.73 -3.10 -0.88
C SER A 69 -1.32 -2.08 0.17
N VAL A 70 -0.29 -1.30 -0.15
CA VAL A 70 0.07 -0.11 0.63
C VAL A 70 -0.88 1.02 0.25
N SER A 71 -1.33 1.78 1.24
CA SER A 71 -2.27 2.88 1.01
C SER A 71 -1.59 4.11 0.41
N SER A 72 -2.30 4.84 -0.46
CA SER A 72 -1.79 6.11 -0.97
C SER A 72 -1.61 7.19 0.13
N PRO A 73 -2.45 7.26 1.19
CA PRO A 73 -2.16 8.13 2.34
C PRO A 73 -0.81 7.85 3.02
N LEU A 74 -0.48 6.57 3.28
CA LEU A 74 0.80 6.22 3.89
C LEU A 74 1.97 6.56 2.96
N LEU A 75 1.85 6.29 1.65
CA LEU A 75 2.88 6.65 0.68
C LEU A 75 3.19 8.15 0.74
N ARG A 76 2.15 8.99 0.75
CA ARG A 76 2.32 10.45 0.85
C ARG A 76 2.97 10.86 2.17
N GLU A 77 2.49 10.31 3.28
CA GLU A 77 3.01 10.65 4.60
C GLU A 77 4.46 10.19 4.80
N ALA A 78 4.83 9.03 4.27
CA ALA A 78 6.20 8.54 4.30
C ALA A 78 7.12 9.45 3.47
N LEU A 79 6.74 9.80 2.24
CA LEU A 79 7.53 10.69 1.38
C LEU A 79 7.77 12.05 2.03
N ASP A 80 6.73 12.64 2.63
CA ASP A 80 6.81 13.93 3.30
C ASP A 80 7.56 13.85 4.65
N LYS A 81 7.06 13.07 5.60
CA LYS A 81 7.54 13.15 6.99
C LYS A 81 8.74 12.25 7.29
N VAL A 82 8.84 11.10 6.63
CA VAL A 82 9.94 10.14 6.86
C VAL A 82 11.12 10.47 5.97
N TYR A 83 10.88 10.65 4.67
CA TYR A 83 11.92 10.86 3.67
C TYR A 83 12.17 12.33 3.32
N LYS A 84 11.31 13.26 3.75
CA LYS A 84 11.47 14.71 3.56
C LYS A 84 11.64 15.10 2.09
N VAL A 85 10.91 14.44 1.21
CA VAL A 85 10.94 14.68 -0.22
C VAL A 85 10.13 15.95 -0.53
N LYS A 86 10.80 16.94 -1.11
CA LYS A 86 10.13 18.14 -1.64
C LYS A 86 9.57 17.83 -3.02
N LEU A 87 8.26 17.63 -3.11
CA LEU A 87 7.59 17.52 -4.40
C LEU A 87 6.87 18.84 -4.72
N PRO A 88 7.03 19.38 -5.95
CA PRO A 88 6.49 20.68 -6.33
C PRO A 88 4.96 20.77 -6.27
N PHE A 89 4.26 19.65 -6.15
CA PHE A 89 2.80 19.57 -6.02
C PHE A 89 2.32 19.26 -4.60
N MET A 90 3.23 19.05 -3.64
CA MET A 90 2.90 18.90 -2.21
C MET A 90 3.08 20.20 -1.42
N GLU A 91 3.67 21.23 -2.02
CA GLU A 91 3.72 22.60 -1.48
C GLU A 91 2.40 23.33 -1.82
N LYS A 92 1.36 23.08 -1.02
CA LYS A 92 0.16 23.94 -0.93
C LYS A 92 -0.24 24.12 0.52
#